data_AF-A0A9N8F2Q6-F1
#
_entry.id   AF-A0A9N8F2Q6-F1
#
_cell.length_a   1.000
_cell.length_b   1.000
_cell.length_c   1.000
_cell.angle_alpha   90.00
_cell.angle_beta   90.00
_cell.angle_gamma   90.00
#
_symmetry.space_group_name_H-M   'P 1'
#
loop_
_entity.id
_entity.type
_entity.pdbx_description
1 polymer ?
#
loop_
_entity_poly.entity_id
_entity_poly.type
_entity_poly.pdbx_seq_one_letter_code
_entity_poly.pdbx_strand_id
1 'polypeptide(L)'
;MDDSNALTKERSCLTAMMCVNGEIHVVRGASLVGRASRVVIWFEEEVDLSLDGEEEEDGAGQALVSFLEDWQPMKDLHLIGDSTGEDDCEAPVHTLTEILRCTSANNLSRLSFGANMALCGTIEHYKALSATIQKHQPNLQVLDFPRLGIEGPTVFSEDARGFLDPLLPLLVGGESTCNIGYSPRFLTSRGVEAMFSLSHLQAVRLCNHEWPEDLVATAMQCLVENKTLTMFRVLCATIRNPETTRAICQVLEHNDTLQQLDLRFEDLDHALVHEILVSLASSKLRSFALKGMEGMPFSHCLFAAAQETLQKNLYLQVFNVWCSCCIPSSVRDTLDFYLELNKTGQRALLLENPDYNEHQTWVNALIEAKENVSSVFYFLSENPALLTQLVEQQPHVQPVTGKRKRLFRRAKYSEMKRFKCEW
;
A
#
# COMPACT_ATOMS: atom_id res chain seq x y z
N MET A 1 8.48 59.94 24.83
CA MET A 1 7.06 60.27 24.67
C MET A 1 6.68 59.79 23.28
N ASP A 2 6.35 58.51 23.28
CA ASP A 2 5.58 57.67 22.37
C ASP A 2 5.66 57.91 20.86
N ASP A 3 6.61 57.18 20.25
CA ASP A 3 6.54 56.72 18.87
C ASP A 3 5.59 55.51 18.76
N SER A 4 4.61 55.65 17.88
CA SER A 4 3.63 54.66 17.50
C SER A 4 4.25 53.51 16.69
N ASN A 5 4.52 52.38 17.34
CA ASN A 5 4.73 51.08 16.68
C ASN A 5 3.37 50.47 16.31
N ALA A 6 2.84 50.84 15.14
CA ALA A 6 1.78 50.08 14.49
C ALA A 6 2.42 48.92 13.71
N LEU A 7 2.70 47.82 14.41
CA LEU A 7 2.89 46.51 13.79
C LEU A 7 1.52 46.07 13.26
N THR A 8 1.34 46.06 11.95
CA THR A 8 0.26 45.34 11.28
C THR A 8 0.42 43.85 11.60
N LYS A 9 -0.37 43.33 12.56
CA LYS A 9 -0.60 41.90 12.75
C LYS A 9 -1.18 41.36 11.43
N GLU A 10 -0.40 40.64 10.64
CA GLU A 10 -0.93 39.84 9.53
C GLU A 10 -1.91 38.83 10.12
N ARG A 11 -3.16 38.84 9.66
CA ARG A 11 -4.18 37.89 10.09
C ARG A 11 -3.89 36.54 9.45
N SER A 12 -3.84 35.48 10.25
CA SER A 12 -3.85 34.09 9.80
C SER A 12 -5.06 33.88 8.89
N CYS A 13 -4.83 33.81 7.58
CA CYS A 13 -5.89 33.61 6.60
C CYS A 13 -6.00 32.11 6.32
N LEU A 14 -7.17 31.53 6.53
CA LEU A 14 -7.46 30.17 6.06
C LEU A 14 -7.27 30.14 4.52
N THR A 15 -6.20 29.50 4.07
CA THR A 15 -5.90 29.30 2.65
C THR A 15 -6.36 27.89 2.25
N ALA A 16 -7.58 27.75 1.74
CA ALA A 16 -8.05 26.45 1.27
C ALA A 16 -7.53 26.18 -0.15
N MET A 17 -6.71 25.14 -0.34
CA MET A 17 -6.27 24.70 -1.67
C MET A 17 -7.21 23.65 -2.24
N MET A 18 -8.10 24.06 -3.14
CA MET A 18 -9.10 23.19 -3.75
C MET A 18 -8.58 22.49 -5.00
N CYS A 19 -8.99 21.25 -5.28
CA CYS A 19 -8.74 20.62 -6.58
C CYS A 19 -10.07 20.41 -7.32
N VAL A 20 -10.34 21.17 -8.38
CA VAL A 20 -11.56 21.08 -9.18
C VAL A 20 -11.18 20.63 -10.59
N ASN A 21 -11.66 19.47 -11.03
CA ASN A 21 -11.34 18.89 -12.35
C ASN A 21 -9.83 18.75 -12.64
N GLY A 22 -9.00 18.56 -11.61
CA GLY A 22 -7.55 18.44 -11.75
C GLY A 22 -6.78 19.77 -11.67
N GLU A 23 -7.46 20.90 -11.50
CA GLU A 23 -6.84 22.22 -11.29
C GLU A 23 -6.84 22.58 -9.80
N ILE A 24 -5.69 23.05 -9.29
CA ILE A 24 -5.55 23.50 -7.91
C ILE A 24 -5.92 24.99 -7.82
N HIS A 25 -6.94 25.33 -7.05
CA HIS A 25 -7.35 26.70 -6.75
C HIS A 25 -6.99 27.04 -5.30
N VAL A 26 -6.18 28.06 -5.11
CA VAL A 26 -5.88 28.60 -3.78
C VAL A 26 -6.96 29.61 -3.43
N VAL A 27 -7.77 29.31 -2.42
CA VAL A 27 -8.87 30.16 -1.97
C VAL A 27 -8.46 30.83 -0.66
N ARG A 28 -8.34 32.15 -0.70
CA ARG A 28 -8.20 32.99 0.50
C ARG A 28 -9.48 33.81 0.66
N GLY A 29 -10.20 33.60 1.75
CA GLY A 29 -11.41 34.35 2.09
C GLY A 29 -12.73 33.75 1.56
N ALA A 30 -13.78 33.84 2.37
CA ALA A 30 -15.06 33.16 2.18
C ALA A 30 -15.86 33.71 0.98
N SER A 31 -16.22 32.79 0.06
CA SER A 31 -17.42 32.74 -0.79
C SER A 31 -17.06 32.07 -2.11
N LEU A 32 -17.13 30.75 -2.15
CA LEU A 32 -17.14 29.98 -3.39
C LEU A 32 -18.28 28.98 -3.35
N VAL A 33 -19.15 29.07 -4.35
CA VAL A 33 -20.15 28.04 -4.66
C VAL A 33 -19.55 27.20 -5.77
N GLY A 34 -19.02 26.02 -5.43
CA GLY A 34 -18.41 25.10 -6.39
C GLY A 34 -18.96 23.67 -6.26
N ARG A 35 -18.94 22.91 -7.36
CA ARG A 35 -19.28 21.47 -7.39
C ARG A 35 -18.00 20.67 -7.58
N ALA A 36 -17.25 20.47 -6.52
CA ALA A 36 -16.07 19.61 -6.53
C ALA A 36 -16.36 18.32 -5.76
N SER A 37 -16.09 17.16 -6.38
CA SER A 37 -16.24 15.87 -5.69
C SER A 37 -15.13 15.61 -4.66
N ARG A 38 -14.02 16.35 -4.75
CA ARG A 38 -12.86 16.25 -3.85
C ARG A 38 -12.52 17.62 -3.31
N VAL A 39 -12.43 17.72 -2.00
CA VAL A 39 -12.01 18.94 -1.29
C VAL A 39 -10.74 18.61 -0.53
N VAL A 40 -9.72 19.44 -0.71
CA VAL A 40 -8.50 19.43 0.08
C VAL A 40 -8.49 20.74 0.84
N ILE A 41 -8.28 20.68 2.15
CA ILE A 41 -8.19 21.84 3.02
C ILE A 41 -6.77 21.82 3.57
N TRP A 42 -6.03 22.88 3.28
CA TRP A 42 -4.65 23.05 3.71
C TRP A 42 -4.64 24.11 4.80
N PHE A 43 -3.98 23.83 5.92
CA PHE A 43 -3.76 24.82 6.98
C PHE A 43 -2.32 25.29 6.90
N GLU A 44 -2.07 26.54 6.50
CA GLU A 44 -0.71 27.10 6.31
C GLU A 44 0.02 27.43 7.63
N GLU A 45 -0.70 27.51 8.75
CA GLU A 45 -0.17 27.85 10.09
C GLU A 45 -0.84 26.98 11.16
N GLU A 46 -0.38 27.06 12.42
CA GLU A 46 -1.12 26.54 13.58
C GLU A 46 -2.47 27.23 13.66
N VAL A 47 -3.48 26.62 13.04
CA VAL A 47 -4.86 27.06 13.13
C VAL A 47 -5.48 26.31 14.29
N ASP A 48 -5.82 27.03 15.36
CA ASP A 48 -6.69 26.44 16.37
C ASP A 48 -8.06 26.20 15.74
N LEU A 49 -8.39 24.92 15.65
CA LEU A 49 -9.67 24.45 15.15
C LEU A 49 -10.71 24.33 16.27
N SER A 50 -10.39 24.74 17.49
CA SER A 50 -11.36 24.75 18.60
C SER A 50 -12.61 25.56 18.24
N LEU A 51 -13.75 25.08 18.75
CA LEU A 51 -15.04 25.76 18.57
C LEU A 51 -15.37 26.71 19.73
N ASP A 52 -14.57 26.68 20.80
CA ASP A 52 -14.87 27.30 22.10
C ASP A 52 -14.11 28.63 22.35
N GLY A 53 -13.57 29.26 21.29
CA GLY A 53 -12.84 30.53 21.41
C GLY A 53 -13.71 31.66 22.03
N GLU A 54 -13.42 32.04 23.28
CA GLU A 54 -14.02 33.23 23.93
C GLU A 54 -13.37 34.55 23.47
N GLU A 55 -12.27 34.51 22.70
CA GLU A 55 -11.58 35.69 22.17
C GLU A 55 -11.85 35.90 20.67
N GLU A 56 -11.93 37.18 20.23
CA GLU A 56 -12.24 37.62 18.86
C GLU A 56 -11.28 37.11 17.75
N GLU A 57 -10.25 36.31 18.08
CA GLU A 57 -9.25 35.79 17.12
C GLU A 57 -9.50 34.33 16.64
N ASP A 58 -10.38 33.53 17.26
CA ASP A 58 -10.48 32.07 16.98
C ASP A 58 -11.82 31.62 16.33
N GLY A 59 -12.11 32.13 15.13
CA GLY A 59 -13.31 31.76 14.34
C GLY A 59 -13.10 30.66 13.29
N ALA A 60 -11.92 30.05 13.22
CA ALA A 60 -11.52 29.21 12.08
C ALA A 60 -12.33 27.91 12.00
N GLY A 61 -12.55 27.23 13.14
CA GLY A 61 -13.39 26.02 13.20
C GLY A 61 -14.83 26.29 12.76
N GLN A 62 -15.44 27.36 13.26
CA GLN A 62 -16.81 27.74 12.90
C GLN A 62 -16.94 28.18 11.43
N ALA A 63 -15.95 28.91 10.91
CA ALA A 63 -15.89 29.29 9.51
C ALA A 63 -15.75 28.08 8.58
N LEU A 64 -14.92 27.10 8.98
CA LEU A 64 -14.76 25.84 8.27
C LEU A 64 -16.06 25.04 8.25
N VAL A 65 -16.74 24.93 9.39
CA VAL A 65 -18.05 24.29 9.50
C VAL A 65 -19.06 24.94 8.54
N SER A 66 -19.20 26.26 8.60
CA SER A 66 -20.11 27.00 7.72
C SER A 66 -19.77 26.82 6.24
N PHE A 67 -18.48 26.81 5.90
CA PHE A 67 -18.01 26.57 4.53
C PHE A 67 -18.41 25.18 4.03
N LEU A 68 -18.28 24.16 4.88
CA LEU A 68 -18.58 22.77 4.52
C LEU A 68 -20.07 22.46 4.43
N GLU A 69 -20.93 23.16 5.17
CA GLU A 69 -22.39 23.03 5.07
C GLU A 69 -22.91 23.43 3.69
N ASP A 70 -22.39 24.53 3.15
CA ASP A 70 -22.78 25.05 1.83
C ASP A 70 -22.20 24.21 0.67
N TRP A 71 -21.20 23.37 0.94
CA TRP A 71 -20.49 22.60 -0.07
C TRP A 71 -21.11 21.22 -0.29
N GLN A 72 -21.96 21.11 -1.31
CA GLN A 72 -22.63 19.86 -1.70
C GLN A 72 -22.66 19.68 -3.24
N PRO A 73 -22.37 18.49 -3.80
CA PRO A 73 -21.96 17.24 -3.14
C PRO A 73 -20.42 17.08 -3.08
N MET A 74 -19.91 16.58 -1.95
CA MET A 74 -18.51 16.24 -1.69
C MET A 74 -18.37 14.74 -1.42
N LYS A 75 -17.47 14.04 -2.11
CA LYS A 75 -17.21 12.61 -1.88
C LYS A 75 -15.94 12.36 -1.08
N ASP A 76 -14.92 13.17 -1.31
CA ASP A 76 -13.61 13.01 -0.68
C ASP A 76 -13.23 14.29 0.07
N LEU A 77 -12.97 14.17 1.36
CA LEU A 77 -12.46 15.25 2.20
C LEU A 77 -11.04 14.91 2.67
N HIS A 78 -10.09 15.79 2.35
CA HIS A 78 -8.72 15.72 2.83
C HIS A 78 -8.42 16.96 3.68
N LEU A 79 -8.01 16.76 4.93
CA LEU A 79 -7.57 17.84 5.82
C LEU A 79 -6.07 17.71 6.02
N ILE A 80 -5.28 18.70 5.61
CA ILE A 80 -3.82 18.66 5.63
C ILE A 80 -3.30 19.84 6.44
N GLY A 81 -2.56 19.58 7.51
CA GLY A 81 -1.76 20.59 8.20
C GLY A 81 -0.44 20.83 7.47
N ASP A 82 0.04 22.08 7.46
CA ASP A 82 1.41 22.37 7.05
C ASP A 82 2.40 21.83 8.10
N SER A 83 3.54 21.30 7.65
CA SER A 83 4.62 20.81 8.53
C SER A 83 5.94 21.50 8.24
N THR A 84 5.88 22.78 7.92
CA THR A 84 7.12 23.54 7.82
C THR A 84 7.78 23.74 9.20
N GLY A 85 7.05 23.53 10.31
CA GLY A 85 7.53 23.54 11.69
C GLY A 85 7.75 22.15 12.33
N GLU A 86 8.56 22.10 13.39
CA GLU A 86 8.71 20.92 14.27
C GLU A 86 7.45 20.67 15.13
N ASP A 87 6.57 21.67 15.22
CA ASP A 87 5.32 21.61 15.97
C ASP A 87 4.20 21.09 15.06
N ASP A 88 3.55 20.02 15.51
CA ASP A 88 2.48 19.37 14.75
C ASP A 88 1.20 20.19 14.81
N CYS A 89 0.47 20.29 13.68
CA CYS A 89 -0.88 20.83 13.73
C CYS A 89 -1.79 19.85 14.50
N GLU A 90 -2.24 20.26 15.68
CA GLU A 90 -3.22 19.51 16.44
C GLU A 90 -4.64 19.86 15.98
N ALA A 91 -5.40 18.85 15.55
CA ALA A 91 -6.82 18.98 15.27
C ALA A 91 -7.61 18.32 16.40
N PRO A 92 -8.34 19.10 17.21
CA PRO A 92 -9.17 18.53 18.24
C PRO A 92 -10.24 17.60 17.64
N VAL A 93 -10.37 16.41 18.21
CA VAL A 93 -11.33 15.38 17.75
C VAL A 93 -12.78 15.90 17.80
N HIS A 94 -13.10 16.81 18.72
CA HIS A 94 -14.43 17.41 18.81
C HIS A 94 -14.75 18.27 17.57
N THR A 95 -13.78 19.03 17.05
CA THR A 95 -13.97 19.82 15.82
C THR A 95 -14.23 18.92 14.63
N LEU A 96 -13.48 17.81 14.50
CA LEU A 96 -13.74 16.82 13.46
C LEU A 96 -15.13 16.22 13.56
N THR A 97 -15.58 15.96 14.78
CA THR A 97 -16.92 15.45 15.04
C THR A 97 -17.96 16.43 14.52
N GLU A 98 -17.79 17.74 14.77
CA GLU A 98 -18.72 18.75 14.27
C GLU A 98 -18.64 18.91 12.74
N ILE A 99 -17.42 18.94 12.17
CA ILE A 99 -17.21 18.94 10.71
C ILE A 99 -18.00 17.81 10.05
N LEU A 100 -17.91 16.58 10.58
CA LEU A 100 -18.58 15.42 10.02
C LEU A 100 -20.11 15.45 10.19
N ARG A 101 -20.59 16.08 11.26
CA ARG A 101 -22.01 16.34 11.50
C ARG A 101 -22.56 17.30 10.44
N CYS A 102 -21.82 18.36 10.16
CA CYS A 102 -22.17 19.38 9.16
C CYS A 102 -22.05 18.85 7.73
N THR A 103 -21.11 17.94 7.46
CA THR A 103 -21.01 17.26 6.15
C THR A 103 -21.94 16.06 6.03
N SER A 104 -22.91 15.85 6.91
CA SER A 104 -23.77 14.66 6.89
C SER A 104 -24.60 14.49 5.60
N ALA A 105 -24.89 15.58 4.89
CA ALA A 105 -25.56 15.51 3.59
C ALA A 105 -24.65 15.02 2.44
N ASN A 106 -23.32 15.03 2.63
CA ASN A 106 -22.36 14.81 1.54
C ASN A 106 -22.13 13.34 1.15
N ASN A 107 -22.52 12.35 1.98
CA ASN A 107 -22.24 10.93 1.74
C ASN A 107 -20.75 10.69 1.37
N LEU A 108 -19.84 11.06 2.28
CA LEU A 108 -18.40 10.92 2.04
C LEU A 108 -18.03 9.45 1.78
N SER A 109 -17.25 9.21 0.73
CA SER A 109 -16.58 7.94 0.46
C SER A 109 -15.16 7.88 1.04
N ARG A 110 -14.52 9.04 1.24
CA ARG A 110 -13.16 9.14 1.77
C ARG A 110 -13.02 10.29 2.74
N LEU A 111 -12.40 10.00 3.89
CA LEU A 111 -11.93 10.96 4.85
C LEU A 111 -10.45 10.70 5.11
N SER A 112 -9.62 11.70 4.88
CA SER A 112 -8.18 11.57 5.00
C SER A 112 -7.59 12.79 5.70
N PHE A 113 -6.69 12.51 6.61
CA PHE A 113 -5.92 13.51 7.31
C PHE A 113 -4.50 13.53 6.71
N GLY A 114 -3.85 14.69 6.68
CA GLY A 114 -2.48 14.84 6.23
C GLY A 114 -1.52 14.28 7.28
N ALA A 115 -0.31 13.88 6.85
CA ALA A 115 0.72 13.28 7.73
C ALA A 115 1.11 14.15 8.94
N ASN A 116 0.81 15.44 8.85
CA ASN A 116 1.23 16.48 9.79
C ASN A 116 0.12 16.86 10.77
N MET A 117 -1.07 16.29 10.61
CA MET A 117 -2.20 16.62 11.46
C MET A 117 -2.37 15.53 12.52
N ALA A 118 -2.07 15.87 13.77
CA ALA A 118 -2.29 14.99 14.91
C ALA A 118 -3.74 15.18 15.39
N LEU A 119 -4.49 14.09 15.50
CA LEU A 119 -5.79 14.15 16.15
C LEU A 119 -5.62 14.09 17.66
N CYS A 120 -6.04 15.14 18.36
CA CYS A 120 -5.91 15.25 19.82
C CYS A 120 -7.28 15.17 20.50
N GLY A 121 -7.39 14.34 21.53
CA GLY A 121 -8.64 14.19 22.26
C GLY A 121 -8.65 13.04 23.27
N THR A 122 -9.69 12.99 24.10
CA THR A 122 -9.93 11.89 25.05
C THR A 122 -10.59 10.70 24.36
N ILE A 123 -10.62 9.53 25.01
CA ILE A 123 -11.37 8.35 24.53
C ILE A 123 -12.83 8.70 24.24
N GLU A 124 -13.46 9.52 25.06
CA GLU A 124 -14.86 9.93 24.86
C GLU A 124 -15.03 10.79 23.60
N HIS A 125 -14.04 11.63 23.26
CA HIS A 125 -14.06 12.36 21.99
C HIS A 125 -14.01 11.39 20.80
N TYR A 126 -13.19 10.34 20.87
CA TYR A 126 -13.11 9.35 19.78
C TYR A 126 -14.35 8.46 19.67
N LYS A 127 -14.98 8.10 20.80
CA LYS A 127 -16.29 7.45 20.80
C LYS A 127 -17.36 8.34 20.14
N ALA A 128 -17.35 9.65 20.44
CA ALA A 128 -18.26 10.61 19.83
C ALA A 128 -18.01 10.77 18.32
N LEU A 129 -16.74 10.85 17.91
CA LEU A 129 -16.34 10.88 16.51
C LEU A 129 -16.85 9.63 15.77
N SER A 130 -16.61 8.46 16.33
CA SER A 130 -17.12 7.20 15.79
C SER A 130 -18.63 7.19 15.63
N ALA A 131 -19.38 7.48 16.70
CA ALA A 131 -20.83 7.49 16.66
C ALA A 131 -21.34 8.46 15.59
N THR A 132 -20.64 9.58 15.41
CA THR A 132 -20.95 10.58 14.38
C THR A 132 -20.68 10.05 12.98
N ILE A 133 -19.54 9.42 12.71
CA ILE A 133 -19.26 8.83 11.39
C ILE A 133 -20.26 7.71 11.09
N GLN A 134 -20.57 6.82 12.04
CA GLN A 134 -21.57 5.75 11.86
C GLN A 134 -22.95 6.31 11.47
N LYS A 135 -23.36 7.38 12.16
CA LYS A 135 -24.67 7.99 11.98
C LYS A 135 -24.76 8.83 10.70
N HIS A 136 -23.70 9.57 10.37
CA HIS A 136 -23.74 10.63 9.37
C HIS A 136 -22.98 10.29 8.09
N GLN A 137 -22.09 9.29 8.09
CA GLN A 137 -21.27 8.88 6.94
C GLN A 137 -21.27 7.35 6.74
N PRO A 138 -22.44 6.71 6.55
CA PRO A 138 -22.54 5.25 6.45
C PRO A 138 -21.87 4.65 5.20
N ASN A 139 -21.50 5.48 4.23
CA ASN A 139 -20.88 5.08 2.96
C ASN A 139 -19.36 5.29 2.94
N LEU A 140 -18.75 5.63 4.08
CA LEU A 140 -17.31 5.87 4.17
C LEU A 140 -16.54 4.58 3.88
N GLN A 141 -15.66 4.59 2.88
CA GLN A 141 -14.87 3.43 2.44
C GLN A 141 -13.40 3.55 2.82
N VAL A 142 -12.88 4.79 2.83
CA VAL A 142 -11.48 5.07 3.12
C VAL A 142 -11.39 6.01 4.31
N LEU A 143 -10.68 5.55 5.33
CA LEU A 143 -10.37 6.34 6.52
C LEU A 143 -8.86 6.31 6.74
N ASP A 144 -8.23 7.48 6.58
CA ASP A 144 -6.78 7.64 6.60
C ASP A 144 -6.36 8.57 7.72
N PHE A 145 -5.81 8.00 8.79
CA PHE A 145 -5.22 8.70 9.93
C PHE A 145 -3.71 8.49 9.92
N PRO A 146 -2.93 9.23 9.12
CA PRO A 146 -1.48 9.01 9.05
C PRO A 146 -0.75 9.46 10.32
N ARG A 147 -1.39 10.20 11.23
CA ARG A 147 -0.85 10.55 12.55
C ARG A 147 -1.97 10.66 13.59
N LEU A 148 -1.85 9.91 14.68
CA LEU A 148 -2.80 9.93 15.80
C LEU A 148 -2.05 10.35 17.07
N GLY A 149 -2.39 11.52 17.61
CA GLY A 149 -1.78 12.06 18.82
C GLY A 149 -2.76 12.05 19.99
N ILE A 150 -2.88 10.95 20.76
CA ILE A 150 -3.67 11.02 22.02
C ILE A 150 -2.78 11.63 23.10
N GLU A 151 -3.10 12.83 23.55
CA GLU A 151 -2.47 13.44 24.71
C GLU A 151 -2.84 12.66 26.00
N GLY A 152 -1.83 12.29 26.80
CA GLY A 152 -2.05 11.74 28.14
C GLY A 152 -1.04 10.68 28.60
N PRO A 153 -0.38 10.84 29.76
CA PRO A 153 0.64 9.91 30.28
C PRO A 153 0.09 8.59 30.90
N THR A 154 -1.21 8.28 30.81
CA THR A 154 -1.85 7.23 31.63
C THR A 154 -2.81 6.27 30.91
N VAL A 155 -2.95 6.31 29.57
CA VAL A 155 -4.08 5.64 28.89
C VAL A 155 -3.77 4.20 28.38
N PHE A 156 -2.53 3.73 28.41
CA PHE A 156 -2.12 2.57 27.59
C PHE A 156 -2.00 1.24 28.32
N SER A 157 -3.05 0.83 29.03
CA SER A 157 -3.27 -0.56 29.43
C SER A 157 -4.77 -0.87 29.36
N GLU A 158 -5.15 -1.79 28.46
CA GLU A 158 -6.52 -2.29 28.19
C GLU A 158 -7.55 -1.32 27.54
N ASP A 159 -7.47 0.00 27.74
CA ASP A 159 -8.50 0.95 27.25
C ASP A 159 -8.37 1.41 25.79
N ALA A 160 -7.30 1.05 25.08
CA ALA A 160 -7.16 1.31 23.64
C ALA A 160 -8.25 0.61 22.79
N ARG A 161 -8.90 -0.43 23.35
CA ARG A 161 -10.16 -0.98 22.82
C ARG A 161 -11.21 0.11 22.65
N GLY A 162 -11.37 1.00 23.62
CA GLY A 162 -12.31 2.12 23.54
C GLY A 162 -12.00 3.13 22.44
N PHE A 163 -10.81 3.14 21.85
CA PHE A 163 -10.44 4.02 20.74
C PHE A 163 -10.72 3.38 19.37
N LEU A 164 -10.21 2.16 19.15
CA LEU A 164 -10.43 1.47 17.88
C LEU A 164 -11.83 0.88 17.79
N ASP A 165 -12.37 0.25 18.84
CA ASP A 165 -13.67 -0.43 18.80
C ASP A 165 -14.80 0.48 18.28
N PRO A 166 -14.86 1.78 18.61
CA PRO A 166 -15.81 2.67 17.97
C PRO A 166 -15.48 2.95 16.49
N LEU A 167 -14.22 3.12 16.12
CA LEU A 167 -13.81 3.40 14.74
C LEU A 167 -13.90 2.16 13.83
N LEU A 168 -13.85 0.95 14.39
CA LEU A 168 -13.85 -0.32 13.66
C LEU A 168 -15.15 -0.57 12.86
N PRO A 169 -16.37 -0.32 13.38
CA PRO A 169 -17.62 -0.40 12.61
C PRO A 169 -17.74 0.65 11.48
N LEU A 170 -16.84 1.63 11.38
CA LEU A 170 -16.85 2.60 10.28
C LEU A 170 -16.35 2.03 8.97
N LEU A 171 -15.64 0.90 9.02
CA LEU A 171 -15.04 0.22 7.86
C LEU A 171 -16.01 -0.83 7.27
N VAL A 172 -17.33 -0.64 7.45
CA VAL A 172 -18.37 -1.65 7.15
C VAL A 172 -18.97 -1.48 5.74
N GLY A 173 -18.44 -0.60 4.90
CA GLY A 173 -18.95 -0.36 3.54
C GLY A 173 -17.92 -0.58 2.43
N GLY A 174 -18.01 -1.68 1.67
CA GLY A 174 -17.21 -1.89 0.45
C GLY A 174 -15.72 -2.18 0.69
N GLU A 175 -14.89 -2.03 -0.35
CA GLU A 175 -13.43 -2.25 -0.29
C GLU A 175 -12.77 -1.27 0.70
N SER A 176 -12.78 -1.64 1.98
CA SER A 176 -12.40 -0.73 3.04
C SER A 176 -10.88 -0.74 3.25
N THR A 177 -10.29 0.47 3.19
CA THR A 177 -8.86 0.68 3.47
C THR A 177 -8.72 1.47 4.76
N CYS A 178 -7.99 0.90 5.71
CA CYS A 178 -7.60 1.57 6.94
C CYS A 178 -6.10 1.90 6.87
N ASN A 179 -5.76 3.18 6.96
CA ASN A 179 -4.39 3.63 7.11
C ASN A 179 -4.23 4.29 8.48
N ILE A 180 -3.38 3.71 9.31
CA ILE A 180 -3.06 4.21 10.64
C ILE A 180 -1.56 4.47 10.68
N GLY A 181 -1.15 5.73 10.82
CA GLY A 181 0.24 6.11 10.94
C GLY A 181 0.57 6.80 12.27
N TYR A 182 1.88 6.91 12.54
CA TYR A 182 2.53 7.62 13.64
C TYR A 182 1.81 7.50 14.99
N SER A 183 1.95 6.35 15.64
CA SER A 183 1.55 6.21 17.04
C SER A 183 2.23 4.99 17.69
N PRO A 184 3.51 5.09 18.11
CA PRO A 184 4.30 3.94 18.62
C PRO A 184 3.79 3.33 19.93
N ARG A 185 2.78 3.93 20.57
CA ARG A 185 2.31 3.53 21.92
C ARG A 185 0.85 3.12 22.02
N PHE A 186 0.09 3.12 20.91
CA PHE A 186 -1.38 3.11 21.00
C PHE A 186 -1.99 1.79 20.55
N LEU A 187 -1.30 1.04 19.69
CA LEU A 187 -1.81 -0.25 19.22
C LEU A 187 -1.33 -1.38 20.13
N THR A 188 -2.27 -2.08 20.75
CA THR A 188 -2.01 -3.28 21.56
C THR A 188 -2.27 -4.54 20.75
N SER A 189 -1.77 -5.71 21.19
CA SER A 189 -2.08 -6.99 20.55
C SER A 189 -3.59 -7.24 20.42
N ARG A 190 -4.37 -6.89 21.44
CA ARG A 190 -5.84 -6.97 21.40
C ARG A 190 -6.46 -6.02 20.37
N GLY A 191 -5.91 -4.83 20.19
CA GLY A 191 -6.36 -3.87 19.18
C GLY A 191 -6.08 -4.37 17.76
N VAL A 192 -4.91 -5.01 17.56
CA VAL A 192 -4.59 -5.73 16.33
C VAL A 192 -5.60 -6.85 16.10
N GLU A 193 -5.80 -7.75 17.07
CA GLU A 193 -6.78 -8.85 16.97
C GLU A 193 -8.18 -8.36 16.59
N ALA A 194 -8.66 -7.31 17.26
CA ALA A 194 -9.96 -6.70 16.97
C ALA A 194 -10.02 -6.15 15.53
N MET A 195 -9.00 -5.42 15.10
CA MET A 195 -8.92 -4.87 13.73
C MET A 195 -8.95 -5.97 12.67
N PHE A 196 -8.21 -7.07 12.88
CA PHE A 196 -8.17 -8.18 11.94
C PHE A 196 -9.38 -9.12 12.03
N SER A 197 -10.21 -9.01 13.06
CA SER A 197 -11.49 -9.73 13.15
C SER A 197 -12.59 -9.12 12.27
N LEU A 198 -12.36 -7.93 11.70
CA LEU A 198 -13.33 -7.25 10.85
C LEU A 198 -13.50 -7.95 9.49
N SER A 199 -14.69 -8.50 9.25
CA SER A 199 -15.04 -9.27 8.05
C SER A 199 -15.10 -8.46 6.74
N HIS A 200 -15.00 -7.13 6.81
CA HIS A 200 -15.10 -6.24 5.65
C HIS A 200 -13.77 -5.55 5.31
N LEU A 201 -12.78 -5.70 6.18
CA LEU A 201 -11.49 -5.06 6.00
C LEU A 201 -10.71 -5.78 4.91
N GLN A 202 -10.33 -5.05 3.86
CA GLN A 202 -9.58 -5.58 2.72
C GLN A 202 -8.14 -5.09 2.70
N ALA A 203 -7.89 -3.86 3.17
CA ALA A 203 -6.55 -3.30 3.19
C ALA A 203 -6.23 -2.63 4.52
N VAL A 204 -5.10 -3.01 5.11
CA VAL A 204 -4.54 -2.37 6.30
C VAL A 204 -3.15 -1.86 5.99
N ARG A 205 -2.94 -0.58 6.29
CA ARG A 205 -1.64 0.08 6.19
C ARG A 205 -1.30 0.68 7.54
N LEU A 206 -0.11 0.34 8.00
CA LEU A 206 0.37 0.70 9.32
C LEU A 206 1.72 1.38 9.17
N CYS A 207 1.74 2.68 9.39
CA CYS A 207 2.90 3.52 9.09
C CYS A 207 3.48 4.09 10.40
N ASN A 208 4.27 3.33 11.14
CA ASN A 208 4.86 3.79 12.39
C ASN A 208 6.38 3.85 12.31
N HIS A 209 7.04 4.51 13.27
CA HIS A 209 8.50 4.52 13.33
C HIS A 209 9.07 3.27 13.97
N GLU A 210 8.34 2.60 14.85
CA GLU A 210 8.80 1.36 15.47
C GLU A 210 7.57 0.50 15.81
N TRP A 211 7.42 -0.64 15.13
CA TRP A 211 6.48 -1.68 15.52
C TRP A 211 7.19 -2.69 16.42
N PRO A 212 6.77 -2.82 17.69
CA PRO A 212 7.17 -3.92 18.56
C PRO A 212 6.98 -5.29 17.89
N GLU A 213 7.96 -6.18 18.07
CA GLU A 213 8.00 -7.47 17.38
C GLU A 213 6.83 -8.38 17.75
N ASP A 214 6.32 -8.27 18.98
CA ASP A 214 5.15 -8.96 19.51
C ASP A 214 3.85 -8.51 18.83
N LEU A 215 3.72 -7.21 18.51
CA LEU A 215 2.59 -6.70 17.73
C LEU A 215 2.64 -7.19 16.28
N VAL A 216 3.83 -7.22 15.67
CA VAL A 216 4.00 -7.78 14.32
C VAL A 216 3.66 -9.26 14.33
N ALA A 217 4.17 -10.04 15.29
CA ALA A 217 3.86 -11.45 15.42
C ALA A 217 2.35 -11.68 15.63
N THR A 218 1.72 -10.85 16.47
CA THR A 218 0.25 -10.87 16.67
C THR A 218 -0.48 -10.62 15.35
N ALA A 219 -0.11 -9.57 14.61
CA ALA A 219 -0.73 -9.23 13.33
C ALA A 219 -0.58 -10.36 12.30
N MET A 220 0.60 -10.99 12.24
CA MET A 220 0.84 -12.15 11.38
C MET A 220 -0.03 -13.34 11.81
N GLN A 221 -0.14 -13.63 13.10
CA GLN A 221 -1.00 -14.71 13.57
C GLN A 221 -2.47 -14.47 13.20
N CYS A 222 -2.96 -13.24 13.36
CA CYS A 222 -4.30 -12.88 12.92
C CYS A 222 -4.46 -13.01 11.39
N LEU A 223 -3.44 -12.67 10.61
CA LEU A 223 -3.45 -12.85 9.17
C LEU A 223 -3.59 -14.30 8.75
N VAL A 224 -2.99 -15.28 9.44
CA VAL A 224 -3.12 -16.70 9.07
C VAL A 224 -4.59 -17.12 8.95
N GLU A 225 -5.43 -16.65 9.86
CA GLU A 225 -6.85 -16.99 9.93
C GLU A 225 -7.75 -16.01 9.16
N ASN A 226 -7.30 -14.78 8.93
CA ASN A 226 -8.08 -13.77 8.22
C ASN A 226 -8.28 -14.15 6.73
N LYS A 227 -9.55 -14.14 6.28
CA LYS A 227 -9.97 -14.51 4.92
C LYS A 227 -10.53 -13.34 4.10
N THR A 228 -10.30 -12.11 4.51
CA THR A 228 -10.91 -10.92 3.91
C THR A 228 -9.87 -9.91 3.45
N LEU A 229 -8.75 -9.83 4.15
CA LEU A 229 -7.64 -8.94 3.84
C LEU A 229 -6.91 -9.40 2.59
N THR A 230 -6.81 -8.49 1.63
CA THR A 230 -6.06 -8.66 0.38
C THR A 230 -4.75 -7.86 0.41
N MET A 231 -4.63 -6.84 1.26
CA MET A 231 -3.42 -6.04 1.42
C MET A 231 -3.08 -5.83 2.90
N PHE A 232 -1.83 -6.13 3.25
CA PHE A 232 -1.24 -5.75 4.52
C PHE A 232 0.09 -5.05 4.31
N ARG A 233 0.25 -3.87 4.90
CA ARG A 233 1.49 -3.11 4.88
C ARG A 233 1.86 -2.66 6.28
N VAL A 234 3.08 -2.98 6.70
CA VAL A 234 3.69 -2.47 7.93
C VAL A 234 4.99 -1.79 7.56
N LEU A 235 5.08 -0.50 7.88
CA LEU A 235 6.30 0.28 7.73
C LEU A 235 7.01 0.41 9.08
N CYS A 236 8.34 0.30 9.04
CA CYS A 236 9.27 0.40 10.17
C CYS A 236 8.92 -0.54 11.34
N ALA A 237 8.84 -1.83 11.02
CA ALA A 237 8.91 -2.88 12.00
C ALA A 237 10.36 -3.30 12.27
N THR A 238 10.54 -4.21 13.22
CA THR A 238 11.83 -4.86 13.47
C THR A 238 11.65 -6.37 13.35
N ILE A 239 12.56 -7.08 12.65
CA ILE A 239 12.70 -8.54 12.74
C ILE A 239 14.11 -8.83 13.24
N ARG A 240 14.23 -8.97 14.54
CA ARG A 240 15.43 -9.49 15.20
C ARG A 240 15.19 -10.88 15.76
N ASN A 241 13.94 -11.30 15.96
CA ASN A 241 13.64 -12.58 16.58
C ASN A 241 13.08 -13.65 15.59
N PRO A 242 13.33 -14.95 15.87
CA PRO A 242 12.78 -16.05 15.07
C PRO A 242 11.26 -16.25 15.19
N GLU A 243 10.61 -15.75 16.24
CA GLU A 243 9.16 -15.93 16.44
C GLU A 243 8.34 -15.11 15.45
N THR A 244 8.68 -13.83 15.28
CA THR A 244 8.11 -12.94 14.28
C THR A 244 8.36 -13.46 12.87
N THR A 245 9.58 -13.98 12.60
CA THR A 245 9.92 -14.62 11.33
C THR A 245 9.02 -15.82 11.05
N ARG A 246 8.87 -16.72 12.03
CA ARG A 246 7.98 -17.88 11.90
C ARG A 246 6.54 -17.47 11.64
N ALA A 247 6.04 -16.43 12.30
CA ALA A 247 4.69 -15.92 12.09
C ALA A 247 4.51 -15.39 10.65
N ILE A 248 5.50 -14.67 10.11
CA ILE A 248 5.51 -14.24 8.70
C ILE A 248 5.47 -15.46 7.76
N CYS A 249 6.34 -16.46 7.99
CA CYS A 249 6.37 -17.69 7.18
C CYS A 249 5.02 -18.42 7.20
N GLN A 250 4.37 -18.50 8.36
CA GLN A 250 3.05 -19.10 8.48
C GLN A 250 2.01 -18.37 7.63
N VAL A 251 2.02 -17.03 7.60
CA VAL A 251 1.14 -16.24 6.72
C VAL A 251 1.41 -16.55 5.25
N LEU A 252 2.68 -16.59 4.85
CA LEU A 252 3.07 -16.86 3.46
C LEU A 252 2.61 -18.24 2.99
N GLU A 253 2.64 -19.24 3.88
CA GLU A 253 2.30 -20.62 3.56
C GLU A 253 0.79 -20.92 3.63
N HIS A 254 0.06 -20.26 4.53
CA HIS A 254 -1.32 -20.64 4.87
C HIS A 254 -2.38 -19.60 4.49
N ASN A 255 -2.00 -18.33 4.31
CA ASN A 255 -2.96 -17.32 3.86
C ASN A 255 -3.09 -17.35 2.32
N ASP A 256 -4.31 -17.58 1.85
CA ASP A 256 -4.68 -17.69 0.45
C ASP A 256 -5.48 -16.51 -0.09
N THR A 257 -5.81 -15.54 0.76
CA THR A 257 -6.62 -14.36 0.43
C THR A 257 -5.76 -13.11 0.23
N LEU A 258 -4.69 -13.00 1.01
CA LEU A 258 -3.72 -11.92 0.93
C LEU A 258 -3.08 -11.93 -0.46
N GLN A 259 -3.12 -10.79 -1.13
CA GLN A 259 -2.50 -10.55 -2.44
C GLN A 259 -1.23 -9.70 -2.31
N GLN A 260 -1.17 -8.86 -1.28
CA GLN A 260 -0.04 -7.96 -1.05
C GLN A 260 0.41 -7.98 0.42
N LEU A 261 1.70 -8.20 0.62
CA LEU A 261 2.38 -8.07 1.90
C LEU A 261 3.60 -7.15 1.73
N ASP A 262 3.62 -6.02 2.42
CA ASP A 262 4.71 -5.05 2.36
C ASP A 262 5.25 -4.80 3.76
N LEU A 263 6.49 -5.22 3.97
CA LEU A 263 7.15 -5.18 5.24
C LEU A 263 8.43 -4.36 5.11
N ARG A 264 8.52 -3.27 5.86
CA ARG A 264 9.74 -2.47 5.97
C ARG A 264 10.30 -2.61 7.37
N PHE A 265 11.55 -3.03 7.45
CA PHE A 265 12.27 -3.29 8.67
C PHE A 265 13.45 -2.36 8.85
N GLU A 266 13.77 -2.04 10.10
CA GLU A 266 14.99 -1.31 10.42
C GLU A 266 16.22 -2.21 10.32
N ASP A 267 16.12 -3.40 10.88
CA ASP A 267 17.20 -4.38 10.94
C ASP A 267 16.68 -5.74 10.48
N LEU A 268 17.53 -6.46 9.75
CA LEU A 268 17.20 -7.72 9.11
C LEU A 268 18.38 -8.67 9.17
N ASP A 269 18.18 -9.78 9.87
CA ASP A 269 19.12 -10.90 9.86
C ASP A 269 19.01 -11.70 8.55
N HIS A 270 20.13 -11.95 7.88
CA HIS A 270 20.15 -12.67 6.60
C HIS A 270 19.59 -14.09 6.68
N ALA A 271 19.76 -14.80 7.81
CA ALA A 271 19.20 -16.13 7.96
C ALA A 271 17.67 -16.09 8.05
N LEU A 272 17.12 -15.09 8.75
CA LEU A 272 15.67 -14.88 8.86
C LEU A 272 15.06 -14.46 7.51
N VAL A 273 15.74 -13.57 6.77
CA VAL A 273 15.33 -13.19 5.41
C VAL A 273 15.32 -14.41 4.48
N HIS A 274 16.35 -15.26 4.57
CA HIS A 274 16.40 -16.49 3.79
C HIS A 274 15.19 -17.41 4.07
N GLU A 275 14.82 -17.59 5.34
CA GLU A 275 13.64 -18.37 5.73
C GLU A 275 12.35 -17.81 5.12
N ILE A 276 12.16 -16.49 5.20
CA ILE A 276 11.02 -15.79 4.59
C ILE A 276 10.98 -16.01 3.07
N LEU A 277 12.12 -15.93 2.39
CA LEU A 277 12.20 -16.16 0.95
C LEU A 277 11.81 -17.61 0.59
N VAL A 278 12.26 -18.59 1.37
CA VAL A 278 11.90 -20.00 1.15
C VAL A 278 10.40 -20.20 1.30
N SER A 279 9.77 -19.67 2.37
CA SER A 279 8.32 -19.75 2.55
C SER A 279 7.54 -18.95 1.51
N LEU A 280 8.10 -17.84 1.01
CA LEU A 280 7.49 -17.06 -0.07
C LEU A 280 7.31 -17.90 -1.34
N ALA A 281 8.14 -18.92 -1.59
CA ALA A 281 8.10 -19.74 -2.80
C ALA A 281 6.76 -20.47 -3.01
N SER A 282 6.06 -20.82 -1.92
CA SER A 282 4.75 -21.49 -1.94
C SER A 282 3.56 -20.53 -1.81
N SER A 283 3.82 -19.25 -1.55
CA SER A 283 2.77 -18.26 -1.32
C SER A 283 1.98 -17.92 -2.59
N LYS A 284 0.75 -17.45 -2.39
CA LYS A 284 -0.13 -16.96 -3.47
C LYS A 284 -0.11 -15.43 -3.62
N LEU A 285 0.83 -14.75 -2.96
CA LEU A 285 0.97 -13.31 -3.05
C LEU A 285 1.29 -12.87 -4.48
N ARG A 286 0.66 -11.77 -4.90
CA ARG A 286 1.00 -11.07 -6.15
C ARG A 286 2.06 -10.00 -5.94
N SER A 287 2.10 -9.40 -4.75
CA SER A 287 3.06 -8.39 -4.38
C SER A 287 3.68 -8.70 -3.02
N PHE A 288 5.00 -8.77 -2.98
CA PHE A 288 5.76 -8.91 -1.75
C PHE A 288 6.85 -7.86 -1.69
N ALA A 289 6.93 -7.16 -0.57
CA ALA A 289 8.03 -6.24 -0.32
C ALA A 289 8.64 -6.53 1.06
N LEU A 290 9.97 -6.58 1.07
CA LEU A 290 10.79 -6.78 2.26
C LEU A 290 11.95 -5.79 2.21
N LYS A 291 11.79 -4.63 2.83
CA LYS A 291 12.74 -3.52 2.76
C LYS A 291 13.49 -3.41 4.07
N GLY A 292 14.81 -3.39 4.08
CA GLY A 292 15.61 -3.02 5.26
C GLY A 292 16.04 -1.55 5.26
N MET A 293 16.79 -1.10 6.27
CA MET A 293 17.49 0.19 6.28
C MET A 293 18.56 0.28 5.18
N GLU A 294 18.88 1.49 4.72
CA GLU A 294 19.92 1.68 3.70
C GLU A 294 21.29 1.19 4.20
N GLY A 295 22.04 0.47 3.35
CA GLY A 295 23.45 0.16 3.60
C GLY A 295 23.84 -1.29 3.88
N MET A 296 22.90 -2.22 4.12
CA MET A 296 23.29 -3.65 4.22
C MET A 296 23.46 -4.28 2.82
N PRO A 297 24.61 -4.90 2.52
CA PRO A 297 24.82 -5.57 1.24
C PRO A 297 24.03 -6.89 1.20
N PHE A 298 23.26 -7.06 0.14
CA PHE A 298 22.54 -8.31 -0.10
C PHE A 298 23.55 -9.43 -0.41
N SER A 299 23.60 -10.46 0.44
CA SER A 299 24.57 -11.54 0.27
C SER A 299 24.28 -12.40 -0.96
N HIS A 300 25.32 -13.05 -1.51
CA HIS A 300 25.15 -14.02 -2.60
C HIS A 300 24.16 -15.15 -2.25
N CYS A 301 24.09 -15.56 -0.98
CA CYS A 301 23.14 -16.57 -0.52
C CYS A 301 21.69 -16.09 -0.62
N LEU A 302 21.43 -14.83 -0.23
CA LEU A 302 20.10 -14.24 -0.36
C LEU A 302 19.68 -14.06 -1.82
N PHE A 303 20.63 -13.74 -2.71
CA PHE A 303 20.34 -13.67 -4.16
C PHE A 303 19.94 -15.03 -4.72
N ALA A 304 20.69 -16.08 -4.40
CA ALA A 304 20.36 -17.43 -4.82
C ALA A 304 18.98 -17.85 -4.30
N ALA A 305 18.67 -17.57 -3.02
CA ALA A 305 17.36 -17.84 -2.44
C ALA A 305 16.25 -17.07 -3.16
N ALA A 306 16.41 -15.76 -3.37
CA ALA A 306 15.41 -14.94 -4.08
C ALA A 306 15.15 -15.44 -5.51
N GLN A 307 16.19 -15.84 -6.24
CA GLN A 307 16.06 -16.41 -7.57
C GLN A 307 15.32 -17.75 -7.53
N GLU A 308 15.69 -18.65 -6.62
CA GLU A 308 15.01 -19.94 -6.45
C GLU A 308 13.53 -19.75 -6.07
N THR A 309 13.24 -18.79 -5.20
CA THR A 309 11.89 -18.39 -4.81
C THR A 309 11.08 -17.93 -6.01
N LEU A 310 11.60 -17.03 -6.84
CA LEU A 310 10.88 -16.54 -8.03
C LEU A 310 10.71 -17.61 -9.11
N GLN A 311 11.68 -18.53 -9.25
CA GLN A 311 11.56 -19.65 -10.17
C GLN A 311 10.43 -20.60 -9.78
N LYS A 312 10.19 -20.78 -8.47
CA LYS A 312 9.14 -21.65 -7.92
C LYS A 312 7.80 -20.94 -7.76
N ASN A 313 7.80 -19.66 -7.42
CA ASN A 313 6.59 -18.88 -7.21
C ASN A 313 6.07 -18.32 -8.53
N LEU A 314 4.96 -18.86 -9.01
CA LEU A 314 4.32 -18.44 -10.26
C LEU A 314 3.24 -17.36 -10.07
N TYR A 315 3.03 -16.89 -8.84
CA TYR A 315 2.00 -15.91 -8.46
C TYR A 315 2.57 -14.50 -8.36
N LEU A 316 3.82 -14.38 -7.96
CA LEU A 316 4.44 -13.12 -7.59
C LEU A 316 4.77 -12.28 -8.82
N GLN A 317 4.17 -11.09 -8.90
CA GLN A 317 4.30 -10.14 -10.01
C GLN A 317 5.11 -8.91 -9.62
N VAL A 318 5.11 -8.58 -8.33
CA VAL A 318 5.89 -7.49 -7.75
C VAL A 318 6.69 -8.06 -6.60
N PHE A 319 8.00 -7.93 -6.69
CA PHE A 319 8.92 -8.37 -5.65
C PHE A 319 9.91 -7.24 -5.38
N ASN A 320 9.84 -6.67 -4.20
CA ASN A 320 10.67 -5.55 -3.80
C ASN A 320 11.43 -5.90 -2.53
N VAL A 321 12.61 -6.49 -2.70
CA VAL A 321 13.49 -6.83 -1.59
C VAL A 321 14.70 -5.91 -1.59
N TRP A 322 14.79 -5.06 -0.56
CA TRP A 322 15.88 -4.10 -0.26
C TRP A 322 16.30 -3.13 -1.39
N CYS A 323 17.04 -2.08 -1.01
CA CYS A 323 17.57 -1.00 -1.87
C CYS A 323 17.97 -1.51 -3.24
N SER A 324 17.18 -1.09 -4.24
CA SER A 324 17.45 -1.30 -5.65
C SER A 324 18.87 -0.89 -6.05
N CYS A 325 19.47 0.05 -5.32
CA CYS A 325 20.81 0.54 -5.54
C CYS A 325 21.93 -0.51 -5.38
N CYS A 326 21.74 -1.57 -4.58
CA CYS A 326 22.82 -2.51 -4.22
C CYS A 326 22.78 -3.84 -4.99
N ILE A 327 21.76 -4.06 -5.83
CA ILE A 327 21.61 -5.30 -6.60
C ILE A 327 22.38 -5.15 -7.91
N PRO A 328 23.36 -6.03 -8.22
CA PRO A 328 24.03 -6.01 -9.51
C PRO A 328 22.99 -6.08 -10.64
N SER A 329 23.17 -5.31 -11.71
CA SER A 329 22.21 -5.24 -12.82
C SER A 329 21.88 -6.62 -13.38
N SER A 330 22.86 -7.51 -13.51
CA SER A 330 22.63 -8.90 -13.97
C SER A 330 21.67 -9.69 -13.08
N VAL A 331 21.72 -9.48 -11.76
CA VAL A 331 20.82 -10.15 -10.82
C VAL A 331 19.43 -9.54 -10.91
N ARG A 332 19.34 -8.20 -10.95
CA ARG A 332 18.08 -7.49 -11.17
C ARG A 332 17.39 -7.96 -12.44
N ASP A 333 18.11 -8.05 -13.55
CA ASP A 333 17.58 -8.51 -14.84
C ASP A 333 17.01 -9.93 -14.75
N THR A 334 17.64 -10.79 -13.94
CA THR A 334 17.16 -12.17 -13.69
C THR A 334 15.88 -12.18 -12.86
N LEU A 335 15.81 -11.38 -11.79
CA LEU A 335 14.59 -11.27 -10.97
C LEU A 335 13.44 -10.67 -11.78
N ASP A 336 13.70 -9.57 -12.51
CA ASP A 336 12.73 -8.89 -13.36
C ASP A 336 12.20 -9.83 -14.45
N PHE A 337 13.05 -10.67 -15.03
CA PHE A 337 12.64 -11.68 -16.00
C PHE A 337 11.57 -12.64 -15.44
N TYR A 338 11.77 -13.20 -14.24
CA TYR A 338 10.77 -14.10 -13.64
C TYR A 338 9.48 -13.36 -13.25
N LEU A 339 9.57 -12.13 -12.77
CA LEU A 339 8.38 -11.32 -12.46
C LEU A 339 7.59 -11.00 -13.73
N GLU A 340 8.26 -10.68 -14.84
CA GLU A 340 7.60 -10.46 -16.13
C GLU A 340 6.97 -11.74 -16.67
N LEU A 341 7.63 -12.90 -16.53
CA LEU A 341 7.00 -14.20 -16.87
C LEU A 341 5.69 -14.41 -16.11
N ASN A 342 5.69 -14.17 -14.80
CA ASN A 342 4.50 -14.27 -13.96
C ASN A 342 3.40 -13.29 -14.36
N LYS A 343 3.75 -12.05 -14.78
CA LYS A 343 2.78 -11.08 -15.31
C LYS A 343 2.17 -11.52 -16.64
N THR A 344 2.95 -12.17 -17.51
CA THR A 344 2.51 -12.69 -18.81
C THR A 344 1.72 -14.01 -18.73
N GLY A 345 1.33 -14.45 -17.53
CA GLY A 345 0.43 -15.59 -17.37
C GLY A 345 1.12 -16.96 -17.32
N GLN A 346 2.43 -17.04 -17.00
CA GLN A 346 3.15 -18.31 -16.84
C GLN A 346 2.40 -19.32 -15.96
N ARG A 347 1.78 -18.86 -14.87
CA ARG A 347 0.93 -19.70 -14.00
C ARG A 347 -0.19 -20.41 -14.76
N ALA A 348 -0.93 -19.68 -15.60
CA ALA A 348 -2.06 -20.23 -16.33
C ALA A 348 -1.62 -21.35 -17.30
N LEU A 349 -0.39 -21.24 -17.82
CA LEU A 349 0.22 -22.27 -18.67
C LEU A 349 0.70 -23.49 -17.88
N LEU A 350 1.39 -23.27 -16.75
CA LEU A 350 2.11 -24.34 -16.05
C LEU A 350 1.30 -25.06 -14.96
N LEU A 351 0.35 -24.38 -14.31
CA LEU A 351 -0.41 -24.94 -13.18
C LEU A 351 -1.88 -25.21 -13.50
N GLU A 352 -2.53 -24.35 -14.28
CA GLU A 352 -3.99 -24.40 -14.47
C GLU A 352 -4.42 -25.26 -15.67
N ASN A 353 -3.49 -25.57 -16.59
CA ASN A 353 -3.72 -26.46 -17.72
C ASN A 353 -2.78 -27.68 -17.63
N PRO A 354 -3.08 -28.66 -16.76
CA PRO A 354 -2.28 -29.88 -16.64
C PRO A 354 -2.27 -30.68 -17.95
N ASP A 355 -3.33 -30.54 -18.76
CA ASP A 355 -3.36 -30.98 -20.14
C ASP A 355 -2.53 -29.99 -20.98
N TYR A 356 -1.21 -30.24 -21.01
CA TYR A 356 -0.16 -29.58 -21.83
C TYR A 356 -0.49 -29.35 -23.32
N ASN A 357 -1.69 -29.75 -23.78
CA ASN A 357 -2.11 -29.87 -25.15
C ASN A 357 -3.06 -28.77 -25.64
N GLU A 358 -3.50 -27.83 -24.79
CA GLU A 358 -4.31 -26.71 -25.28
C GLU A 358 -3.41 -25.68 -25.98
N HIS A 359 -3.07 -25.99 -27.24
CA HIS A 359 -2.23 -25.20 -28.14
C HIS A 359 -2.62 -23.71 -28.12
N GLN A 360 -3.91 -23.41 -28.05
CA GLN A 360 -4.43 -22.05 -28.07
C GLN A 360 -3.96 -21.24 -26.85
N THR A 361 -3.89 -21.85 -25.67
CA THR A 361 -3.47 -21.18 -24.43
C THR A 361 -2.00 -20.77 -24.52
N TRP A 362 -1.14 -21.66 -25.03
CA TRP A 362 0.27 -21.36 -25.30
C TRP A 362 0.45 -20.28 -26.37
N VAL A 363 -0.34 -20.32 -27.45
CA VAL A 363 -0.31 -19.29 -28.50
C VAL A 363 -0.74 -17.93 -27.94
N ASN A 364 -1.79 -17.88 -27.12
CA ASN A 364 -2.25 -16.65 -26.48
C ASN A 364 -1.17 -16.05 -25.58
N ALA A 365 -0.50 -16.86 -24.76
CA ALA A 365 0.59 -16.38 -23.92
C ALA A 365 1.80 -15.88 -24.74
N LEU A 366 2.14 -16.53 -25.87
CA LEU A 366 3.16 -16.03 -26.79
C LEU A 366 2.76 -14.69 -27.42
N ILE A 367 1.48 -14.49 -27.72
CA ILE A 367 0.95 -13.22 -28.25
C ILE A 367 1.03 -12.12 -27.18
N GLU A 368 0.68 -12.44 -25.93
CA GLU A 368 0.78 -11.51 -24.79
C GLU A 368 2.24 -11.14 -24.50
N ALA A 369 3.15 -12.12 -24.58
CA ALA A 369 4.58 -11.94 -24.35
C ALA A 369 5.35 -11.37 -25.57
N LYS A 370 4.70 -11.05 -26.70
CA LYS A 370 5.37 -10.71 -27.96
C LYS A 370 6.38 -9.55 -27.86
N GLU A 371 6.16 -8.63 -26.94
CA GLU A 371 7.05 -7.47 -26.70
C GLU A 371 8.24 -7.82 -25.80
N ASN A 372 8.19 -8.96 -25.10
CA ASN A 372 9.26 -9.49 -24.24
C ASN A 372 9.88 -10.74 -24.87
N VAL A 373 10.94 -10.51 -25.65
CA VAL A 373 11.66 -11.57 -26.38
C VAL A 373 12.15 -12.69 -25.45
N SER A 374 12.59 -12.36 -24.24
CA SER A 374 13.04 -13.34 -23.25
C SER A 374 11.92 -14.28 -22.83
N SER A 375 10.72 -13.74 -22.56
CA SER A 375 9.54 -14.53 -22.21
C SER A 375 9.09 -15.44 -23.36
N VAL A 376 9.14 -14.95 -24.61
CA VAL A 376 8.85 -15.76 -25.81
C VAL A 376 9.81 -16.95 -25.91
N PHE A 377 11.12 -16.73 -25.76
CA PHE A 377 12.09 -17.82 -25.81
C PHE A 377 11.89 -18.82 -24.67
N TYR A 378 11.56 -18.33 -23.48
CA TYR A 378 11.24 -19.19 -22.34
C TYR A 378 10.05 -20.09 -22.64
N PHE A 379 8.91 -19.54 -23.07
CA PHE A 379 7.72 -20.34 -23.39
C PHE A 379 7.96 -21.34 -24.52
N LEU A 380 8.72 -20.97 -25.56
CA LEU A 380 9.10 -21.91 -26.63
C LEU A 380 10.06 -23.01 -26.13
N SER A 381 10.85 -22.73 -25.10
CA SER A 381 11.75 -23.72 -24.50
C SER A 381 11.01 -24.71 -23.60
N GLU A 382 9.98 -24.25 -22.89
CA GLU A 382 9.09 -25.08 -22.05
C GLU A 382 8.13 -25.92 -22.90
N ASN A 383 7.71 -25.41 -24.08
CA ASN A 383 6.90 -26.17 -25.04
C ASN A 383 7.48 -26.16 -26.47
N PRO A 384 8.51 -26.99 -26.74
CA PRO A 384 9.12 -27.06 -28.07
C PRO A 384 8.18 -27.56 -29.19
N ALA A 385 7.05 -28.18 -28.84
CA ALA A 385 6.09 -28.70 -29.84
C ALA A 385 5.44 -27.57 -30.66
N LEU A 386 5.32 -26.37 -30.09
CA LEU A 386 4.81 -25.17 -30.78
C LEU A 386 5.65 -24.84 -32.02
N LEU A 387 6.97 -25.04 -31.96
CA LEU A 387 7.86 -24.82 -33.10
C LEU A 387 7.66 -25.87 -34.19
N THR A 388 7.42 -27.12 -33.82
CA THR A 388 7.21 -28.21 -34.78
C THR A 388 5.90 -28.00 -35.54
N GLN A 389 4.83 -27.63 -34.84
CA GLN A 389 3.53 -27.34 -35.45
C GLN A 389 3.59 -26.12 -36.38
N LEU A 390 4.30 -25.05 -36.01
CA LEU A 390 4.52 -23.90 -36.88
C LEU A 390 5.27 -24.28 -38.17
N VAL A 391 6.23 -25.20 -38.09
CA VAL A 391 6.99 -25.68 -39.26
C VAL A 391 6.13 -26.59 -40.15
N GLU A 392 5.28 -27.44 -39.55
CA GLU A 392 4.40 -28.35 -40.27
C GLU A 392 3.22 -27.65 -40.95
N GLN A 393 2.71 -26.58 -40.35
CA GLN A 393 1.63 -25.76 -40.92
C GLN A 393 2.10 -24.78 -42.00
N GLN A 394 3.41 -24.61 -42.21
CA GLN A 394 3.88 -23.86 -43.37
C GLN A 394 3.61 -24.68 -44.64
N PRO A 395 2.70 -24.23 -45.52
CA PRO A 395 2.36 -24.96 -46.74
C PRO A 395 3.64 -25.16 -47.53
N HIS A 396 4.00 -26.42 -47.82
CA HIS A 396 5.20 -26.85 -48.53
C HIS A 396 5.84 -25.73 -49.36
N VAL A 397 6.70 -24.93 -48.72
CA VAL A 397 7.56 -24.01 -49.44
C VAL A 397 8.44 -24.93 -50.23
N GLN A 398 8.20 -25.02 -51.54
CA GLN A 398 8.91 -25.94 -52.41
C GLN A 398 10.40 -25.88 -52.08
N PRO A 399 11.08 -27.02 -51.93
CA PRO A 399 12.46 -27.04 -51.50
C PRO A 399 13.27 -26.19 -52.47
N VAL A 400 13.71 -25.01 -52.02
CA VAL A 400 14.63 -24.17 -52.78
C VAL A 400 15.88 -25.02 -52.97
N THR A 401 16.03 -25.52 -54.18
CA THR A 401 17.10 -26.42 -54.58
C THR A 401 18.43 -25.66 -54.49
N GLY A 402 19.37 -26.24 -53.76
CA GLY A 402 20.79 -25.87 -53.82
C GLY A 402 21.24 -24.72 -52.90
N LYS A 403 22.24 -25.02 -52.06
CA LYS A 403 23.13 -24.09 -51.34
C LYS A 403 22.67 -23.43 -50.02
N ARG A 404 21.39 -23.09 -49.78
CA ARG A 404 21.01 -22.40 -48.51
C ARG A 404 20.85 -23.29 -47.27
N LYS A 405 20.68 -24.61 -47.41
CA LYS A 405 20.45 -25.54 -46.28
C LYS A 405 21.64 -25.70 -45.30
N ARG A 406 22.87 -25.34 -45.68
CA ARG A 406 24.05 -25.46 -44.80
C ARG A 406 24.20 -24.31 -43.78
N LEU A 407 23.63 -23.14 -44.06
CA LEU A 407 23.75 -21.97 -43.17
C LEU A 407 22.77 -22.03 -41.99
N PHE A 408 21.51 -22.44 -42.23
CA PHE A 408 20.49 -22.50 -41.18
C PHE A 408 20.76 -23.56 -40.10
N ARG A 409 21.35 -24.71 -40.45
CA ARG A 409 21.71 -25.73 -39.44
C ARG A 409 22.91 -25.33 -38.58
N ARG A 410 23.80 -24.46 -39.06
CA ARG A 410 24.95 -23.96 -38.28
C ARG A 410 24.55 -22.87 -37.29
N ALA A 411 23.67 -21.94 -37.69
CA ALA A 411 23.18 -20.88 -36.80
C ALA A 411 22.35 -21.44 -35.62
N LYS A 412 21.45 -22.40 -35.90
CA LYS A 412 20.59 -23.01 -34.87
C LYS A 412 21.37 -23.77 -33.78
N TYR A 413 22.54 -24.32 -34.13
CA TYR A 413 23.40 -25.06 -33.18
C TYR A 413 24.37 -24.15 -32.41
N SER A 414 24.79 -23.01 -32.96
CA SER A 414 25.69 -22.07 -32.28
C SER A 414 24.95 -21.18 -31.28
N GLU A 415 23.73 -20.75 -31.58
CA GLU A 415 22.93 -19.92 -30.65
C GLU A 415 22.39 -20.74 -29.47
N MET A 416 21.92 -21.98 -29.70
CA MET A 416 21.51 -22.88 -28.60
C MET A 416 22.68 -23.28 -27.67
N LYS A 417 23.92 -23.40 -28.19
CA LYS A 417 25.09 -23.69 -27.36
C LYS A 417 25.55 -22.48 -26.55
N ARG A 418 25.37 -21.26 -27.07
CA ARG A 418 25.67 -20.03 -26.32
C ARG A 418 24.71 -19.85 -25.16
N PHE A 419 23.42 -20.07 -25.41
CA PHE A 419 22.38 -20.01 -24.37
C PHE A 419 22.56 -21.06 -23.26
N LYS A 420 23.10 -22.25 -23.54
CA LYS A 420 23.38 -23.28 -22.52
C LYS A 420 24.69 -23.07 -21.74
N CYS A 421 25.53 -22.12 -22.13
CA CYS A 421 26.79 -21.82 -21.44
C CYS A 421 26.78 -20.48 -20.71
N GLU A 422 25.75 -19.65 -20.92
CA GLU A 422 25.56 -18.35 -20.28
C GLU A 422 24.40 -18.33 -19.26
N TRP A 423 23.75 -19.49 -19.02
CA TRP A 423 22.73 -19.70 -17.99
C TRP A 423 23.04 -20.92 -17.13
#